data_AF-A0A1X0BPL9-F1
#
_entry.id   AF-A0A1X0BPL9-F1
#
_cell.length_a   1.000
_cell.length_b   1.000
_cell.length_c   1.000
_cell.angle_alpha   90.00
_cell.angle_beta   90.00
_cell.angle_gamma   90.00
#
_symmetry.space_group_name_H-M   'P 1'
#
loop_
_entity.id
_entity.type
_entity.pdbx_description
1 polymer ?
#
loop_
_entity_poly.entity_id
_entity_poly.type
_entity_poly.pdbx_seq_one_letter_code
_entity_poly.pdbx_strand_id
1 'polypeptide(L)'
;MTLAPTDARVRRPQQHEALMQELQTEAKFPTYRDILLYAAAVGYRHERRVPFTNAAGDPIRYETLTTPSFSDTLINMIAANVVSDDPEIMDVARVEERLRIFEEYANGGLEYVQEQVNVRHKPANLVLIDLVTEAFSDDGGAQAATVDELLTGVNWG
;
A
#
# COMPACT_ATOMS: atom_id res chain seq x y z
N MET A 1 -16.14 25.92 -8.54
CA MET A 1 -15.47 26.08 -7.23
C MET A 1 -15.21 24.67 -6.73
N THR A 2 -13.98 24.18 -6.87
CA THR A 2 -13.61 22.81 -6.49
C THR A 2 -13.32 22.82 -4.99
N LEU A 3 -14.14 22.12 -4.21
CA LEU A 3 -13.89 21.94 -2.78
C LEU A 3 -12.61 21.11 -2.64
N ALA A 4 -11.54 21.69 -2.11
CA ALA A 4 -10.40 20.92 -1.66
C ALA A 4 -10.89 19.93 -0.59
N PRO A 5 -10.39 18.69 -0.54
CA PRO A 5 -10.77 17.72 0.48
C PRO A 5 -10.15 18.13 1.81
N THR A 6 -10.74 19.11 2.48
CA THR A 6 -10.05 19.89 3.52
C THR A 6 -10.00 19.17 4.88
N ASP A 7 -10.61 17.98 5.00
CA ASP A 7 -10.56 17.18 6.24
C ASP A 7 -10.51 15.67 6.01
N ALA A 8 -10.09 15.20 4.82
CA ALA A 8 -9.89 13.77 4.60
C ALA A 8 -8.73 13.27 5.48
N ARG A 9 -8.92 12.12 6.14
CA ARG A 9 -7.92 11.55 7.07
C ARG A 9 -7.81 10.05 6.92
N VAL A 10 -6.62 9.54 7.20
CA VAL A 10 -6.32 8.12 7.27
C VAL A 10 -6.20 7.67 8.71
N ARG A 11 -6.88 6.58 9.01
CA ARG A 11 -6.92 5.92 10.31
C ARG A 11 -5.82 4.87 10.41
N ARG A 12 -5.30 4.69 11.64
CA ARG A 12 -4.37 3.60 11.96
C ARG A 12 -5.16 2.44 12.55
N PRO A 13 -5.00 1.20 12.07
CA PRO A 13 -5.75 0.06 12.61
C PRO A 13 -5.29 -0.26 14.04
N GLN A 14 -6.22 -0.25 15.00
CA GLN A 14 -5.89 -0.42 16.42
C GLN A 14 -5.23 -1.77 16.72
N GLN A 15 -5.63 -2.83 16.01
CA GLN A 15 -5.12 -4.18 16.22
C GLN A 15 -3.61 -4.34 15.98
N HIS A 16 -2.98 -3.42 15.25
CA HIS A 16 -1.55 -3.47 14.90
C HIS A 16 -0.72 -2.42 15.63
N GLU A 17 -1.25 -1.78 16.68
CA GLU A 17 -0.57 -0.66 17.35
C GLU A 17 0.80 -1.07 17.93
N ALA A 18 0.91 -2.25 18.53
CA ALA A 18 2.17 -2.77 19.05
C ALA A 18 3.22 -3.00 17.94
N LEU A 19 2.82 -3.60 16.82
CA LEU A 19 3.69 -3.79 15.66
C LEU A 19 4.14 -2.44 15.08
N MET A 20 3.21 -1.48 14.93
CA MET A 20 3.57 -0.16 14.41
C MET A 20 4.58 0.56 15.33
N GLN A 21 4.47 0.40 16.65
CA GLN A 21 5.48 0.91 17.59
C GLN A 21 6.83 0.22 17.42
N GLU A 22 6.86 -1.12 17.30
CA GLU A 22 8.09 -1.89 17.02
C GLU A 22 8.75 -1.44 15.71
N LEU A 23 7.97 -1.24 14.65
CA LEU A 23 8.49 -0.76 13.36
C LEU A 23 9.09 0.65 13.46
N GLN A 24 8.49 1.52 14.27
CA GLN A 24 9.03 2.87 14.49
C GLN A 24 10.35 2.82 15.29
N THR A 25 10.41 1.99 16.34
CA THR A 25 11.56 1.96 17.26
C THR A 25 12.71 1.10 16.75
N GLU A 26 12.44 -0.07 16.20
CA GLU A 26 13.44 -1.06 15.78
C GLU A 26 13.77 -0.96 14.29
N ALA A 27 12.75 -0.87 13.43
CA ALA A 27 12.93 -0.73 11.98
C ALA A 27 13.15 0.71 11.52
N LYS A 28 13.13 1.68 12.45
CA LYS A 28 13.46 3.10 12.23
C LYS A 28 12.60 3.80 11.19
N PHE A 29 11.33 3.41 11.05
CA PHE A 29 10.39 4.21 10.27
C PHE A 29 10.27 5.62 10.87
N PRO A 30 10.36 6.69 10.07
CA PRO A 30 10.30 8.05 10.59
C PRO A 30 8.95 8.36 11.25
N THR A 31 7.85 7.90 10.63
CA THR A 31 6.50 8.16 11.11
C THR A 31 5.56 6.98 10.86
N TYR A 32 4.41 6.97 11.55
CA TYR A 32 3.34 6.01 11.27
C TYR A 32 2.78 6.13 9.86
N ARG A 33 2.85 7.32 9.24
CA ARG A 33 2.52 7.50 7.82
C ARG A 33 3.39 6.60 6.94
N ASP A 34 4.70 6.59 7.18
CA ASP A 34 5.63 5.81 6.36
C ASP A 34 5.40 4.29 6.56
N ILE A 35 5.03 3.88 7.77
CA ILE A 35 4.63 2.50 8.06
C ILE A 35 3.37 2.11 7.27
N LEU A 36 2.34 2.97 7.25
CA LEU A 36 1.11 2.68 6.50
C LEU A 36 1.35 2.63 4.99
N LEU A 37 2.19 3.51 4.45
CA LEU A 37 2.54 3.49 3.02
C LEU A 37 3.27 2.19 2.64
N TYR A 38 4.24 1.78 3.45
CA TYR A 38 4.93 0.51 3.27
C TYR A 38 3.95 -0.67 3.36
N ALA A 39 3.12 -0.69 4.41
CA ALA A 39 2.14 -1.75 4.62
C ALA A 39 1.12 -1.83 3.48
N ALA A 40 0.64 -0.69 2.94
CA ALA A 40 -0.28 -0.70 1.81
C ALA A 40 0.36 -1.31 0.55
N ALA A 41 1.63 -1.03 0.29
CA ALA A 41 2.36 -1.65 -0.82
C ALA A 41 2.50 -3.17 -0.62
N VAL A 42 2.85 -3.61 0.59
CA VAL A 42 2.92 -5.05 0.94
C VAL A 42 1.55 -5.71 0.81
N GLY A 43 0.51 -5.09 1.35
CA GLY A 43 -0.86 -5.59 1.29
C GLY A 43 -1.35 -5.70 -0.14
N TYR A 44 -1.10 -4.70 -0.98
CA TYR A 44 -1.46 -4.74 -2.39
C TYR A 44 -0.72 -5.87 -3.14
N ARG A 45 0.60 -5.97 -2.95
CA ARG A 45 1.43 -7.02 -3.59
C ARG A 45 0.99 -8.44 -3.24
N HIS A 46 0.54 -8.65 -2.00
CA HIS A 46 0.07 -9.96 -1.52
C HIS A 46 -1.46 -10.11 -1.57
N GLU A 47 -2.16 -9.21 -2.27
CA GLU A 47 -3.62 -9.22 -2.44
C GLU A 47 -4.40 -9.26 -1.12
N ARG A 48 -3.83 -8.69 -0.04
CA ARG A 48 -4.43 -8.63 1.30
C ARG A 48 -5.18 -7.32 1.49
N ARG A 49 -6.49 -7.36 1.25
CA ARG A 49 -7.41 -6.24 1.49
C ARG A 49 -8.31 -6.56 2.67
N VAL A 50 -8.09 -5.92 3.82
CA VAL A 50 -8.77 -6.26 5.08
C VAL A 50 -9.38 -5.02 5.71
N PRO A 51 -10.73 -4.91 5.82
CA PRO A 51 -11.37 -3.78 6.47
C PRO A 51 -11.17 -3.79 7.98
N PHE A 52 -11.18 -2.60 8.57
CA PHE A 52 -11.16 -2.43 10.02
C PHE A 52 -12.07 -1.29 10.47
N THR A 53 -12.59 -1.41 11.68
CA THR A 53 -13.45 -0.40 12.31
C THR A 53 -12.72 0.38 13.39
N ASN A 54 -11.88 -0.30 14.18
CA ASN A 54 -11.25 0.27 15.35
C ASN A 54 -9.95 0.99 14.97
N ALA A 55 -9.89 2.29 15.25
CA ALA A 55 -8.74 3.13 14.96
C ALA A 55 -7.94 3.45 16.24
N ALA A 56 -6.62 3.56 16.12
CA ALA A 56 -5.73 3.97 17.19
C ALA A 56 -5.25 5.43 17.03
N GLY A 57 -5.26 6.16 18.15
CA GLY A 57 -4.86 7.57 18.27
C GLY A 57 -5.42 8.50 17.20
N ASP A 58 -4.69 9.58 16.91
CA ASP A 58 -5.17 10.60 15.99
C ASP A 58 -5.00 10.18 14.52
N PRO A 59 -6.05 10.31 13.68
CA PRO A 59 -5.96 10.09 12.24
C PRO A 59 -5.00 11.08 11.56
N ILE A 60 -4.30 10.60 10.54
CA ILE A 60 -3.32 11.37 9.76
C ILE A 60 -4.05 12.18 8.68
N ARG A 61 -3.80 13.49 8.63
CA ARG A 61 -4.38 14.36 7.60
C ARG A 61 -3.93 13.95 6.20
N TYR A 62 -4.81 14.04 5.22
CA TYR A 62 -4.52 13.70 3.83
C TYR A 62 -3.30 14.45 3.27
N GLU A 63 -3.15 15.74 3.58
CA GLU A 63 -2.02 16.54 3.11
C GLU A 63 -0.68 16.06 3.73
N THR A 64 -0.74 15.56 4.97
CA THR A 64 0.43 14.96 5.62
C THR A 64 0.76 13.61 4.98
N LEU A 65 -0.25 12.77 4.73
CA LEU A 65 -0.08 11.46 4.11
C LEU A 65 0.54 11.56 2.70
N THR A 66 0.08 12.52 1.90
CA THR A 66 0.46 12.67 0.49
C THR A 66 1.78 13.40 0.25
N THR A 67 2.44 13.88 1.31
CA THR A 67 3.74 14.55 1.21
C THR A 67 4.87 13.59 1.62
N PRO A 68 5.86 13.30 0.75
CA PRO A 68 6.05 13.80 -0.62
C PRO A 68 5.19 13.09 -1.68
N SER A 69 5.11 13.71 -2.87
CA SER A 69 4.14 13.40 -3.93
C SER A 69 4.04 11.94 -4.37
N PHE A 70 5.11 11.14 -4.24
CA PHE A 70 5.06 9.71 -4.55
C PHE A 70 4.00 8.96 -3.71
N SER A 71 3.68 9.48 -2.52
CA SER A 71 2.71 8.87 -1.61
C SER A 71 1.29 8.99 -2.16
N ASP A 72 0.95 10.14 -2.73
CA ASP A 72 -0.32 10.32 -3.44
C ASP A 72 -0.39 9.41 -4.67
N THR A 73 0.70 9.33 -5.43
CA THR A 73 0.78 8.42 -6.59
C THR A 73 0.53 6.97 -6.19
N LEU A 74 1.12 6.48 -5.10
CA LEU A 74 0.90 5.11 -4.62
C LEU A 74 -0.58 4.86 -4.27
N ILE A 75 -1.20 5.76 -3.50
CA ILE A 75 -2.62 5.65 -3.11
C ILE A 75 -3.51 5.60 -4.36
N ASN A 76 -3.24 6.48 -5.32
CA ASN A 76 -4.00 6.56 -6.55
C ASN A 76 -3.81 5.32 -7.43
N MET A 77 -2.59 4.80 -7.54
CA MET A 77 -2.32 3.57 -8.29
C MET A 77 -3.05 2.37 -7.69
N ILE A 78 -3.02 2.22 -6.36
CA ILE A 78 -3.77 1.15 -5.68
C ILE A 78 -5.27 1.28 -5.98
N ALA A 79 -5.84 2.47 -5.81
CA ALA A 79 -7.27 2.68 -6.04
C ALA A 79 -7.69 2.44 -7.50
N ALA A 80 -6.91 2.93 -8.47
CA ALA A 80 -7.18 2.75 -9.90
C ALA A 80 -7.12 1.27 -10.33
N ASN A 81 -6.24 0.47 -9.73
CA ASN A 81 -6.20 -0.98 -10.01
C ASN A 81 -7.37 -1.73 -9.36
N VAL A 82 -7.84 -1.28 -8.20
CA VAL A 82 -8.96 -1.90 -7.48
C VAL A 82 -10.31 -1.57 -8.10
N VAL A 83 -10.43 -0.35 -8.62
CA VAL A 83 -11.64 0.19 -9.27
C VAL A 83 -11.32 0.37 -10.76
N SER A 84 -10.98 -0.73 -11.44
CA SER A 84 -10.45 -0.72 -12.80
C SER A 84 -11.44 -0.22 -13.86
N ASP A 85 -12.74 -0.38 -13.61
CA ASP A 85 -13.80 -0.13 -14.59
C ASP A 85 -14.42 1.27 -14.46
N ASP A 86 -13.92 2.08 -13.53
CA ASP A 86 -14.49 3.38 -13.22
C ASP A 86 -13.35 4.42 -12.99
N PRO A 87 -12.93 5.14 -14.04
CA PRO A 87 -11.87 6.14 -13.95
C PRO A 87 -12.25 7.36 -13.09
N GLU A 88 -13.54 7.54 -12.76
CA GLU A 88 -13.98 8.61 -11.88
C GLU A 88 -13.48 8.43 -10.45
N ILE A 89 -12.93 7.26 -10.08
CA ILE A 89 -12.25 7.05 -8.79
C ILE A 89 -11.15 8.09 -8.51
N MET A 90 -10.60 8.70 -9.56
CA MET A 90 -9.60 9.76 -9.49
C MET A 90 -10.18 11.15 -9.19
N ASP A 91 -11.51 11.31 -9.17
CA ASP A 91 -12.16 12.57 -8.81
C ASP A 91 -11.79 12.98 -7.36
N VAL A 92 -11.60 14.28 -7.17
CA VAL A 92 -11.37 14.91 -5.86
C VAL A 92 -12.50 14.57 -4.88
N ALA A 93 -13.73 14.45 -5.36
CA ALA A 93 -14.88 14.08 -4.54
C ALA A 93 -14.80 12.66 -3.95
N ARG A 94 -13.99 11.77 -4.54
CA ARG A 94 -13.83 10.36 -4.14
C ARG A 94 -12.54 10.08 -3.37
N VAL A 95 -11.89 11.11 -2.84
CA VAL A 95 -10.68 10.94 -2.03
C VAL A 95 -10.91 9.99 -0.84
N GLU A 96 -12.06 10.07 -0.16
CA GLU A 96 -12.34 9.22 1.00
C GLU A 96 -12.44 7.75 0.63
N GLU A 97 -12.92 7.45 -0.58
CA GLU A 97 -12.98 6.09 -1.11
C GLU A 97 -11.57 5.56 -1.41
N ARG A 98 -10.73 6.38 -2.05
CA ARG A 98 -9.31 6.05 -2.27
C ARG A 98 -8.57 5.81 -0.95
N LEU A 99 -8.83 6.64 0.06
CA LEU A 99 -8.25 6.48 1.39
C LEU A 99 -8.76 5.23 2.10
N ARG A 100 -10.03 4.86 1.94
CA ARG A 100 -10.56 3.61 2.48
C ARG A 100 -9.90 2.39 1.85
N ILE A 101 -9.75 2.38 0.53
CA ILE A 101 -9.05 1.30 -0.18
C ILE A 101 -7.60 1.21 0.33
N PHE A 102 -6.90 2.33 0.43
CA PHE A 102 -5.55 2.40 0.99
C PHE A 102 -5.49 1.85 2.43
N GLU A 103 -6.42 2.27 3.30
CA GLU A 103 -6.53 1.80 4.69
C GLU A 103 -6.69 0.27 4.77
N GLU A 104 -7.54 -0.31 3.91
CA GLU A 104 -7.80 -1.75 3.88
C GLU A 104 -6.56 -2.55 3.46
N TYR A 105 -5.78 -2.05 2.49
CA TYR A 105 -4.52 -2.65 2.11
C TYR A 105 -3.42 -2.43 3.14
N ALA A 106 -3.37 -1.25 3.77
CA ALA A 106 -2.42 -1.01 4.86
C ALA A 106 -2.67 -1.95 6.04
N ASN A 107 -3.92 -2.20 6.38
CA ASN A 107 -4.29 -3.16 7.42
C ASN A 107 -3.91 -4.59 7.03
N GLY A 108 -4.27 -5.04 5.82
CA GLY A 108 -3.89 -6.38 5.34
C GLY A 108 -2.37 -6.58 5.22
N GLY A 109 -1.62 -5.52 4.88
CA GLY A 109 -0.16 -5.56 4.87
C GLY A 109 0.46 -5.65 6.26
N LEU A 110 -0.10 -4.96 7.26
CA LEU A 110 0.35 -5.09 8.66
C LEU A 110 0.06 -6.50 9.20
N GLU A 111 -1.09 -7.07 8.87
CA GLU A 111 -1.43 -8.47 9.18
C GLU A 111 -0.40 -9.42 8.56
N TYR A 112 -0.09 -9.25 7.27
CA TYR A 112 0.92 -10.06 6.59
C TYR A 112 2.33 -9.91 7.21
N VAL A 113 2.77 -8.69 7.52
CA VAL A 113 4.06 -8.47 8.20
C VAL A 113 4.10 -9.19 9.55
N GLN A 114 3.02 -9.10 10.33
CA GLN A 114 2.94 -9.80 11.62
C GLN A 114 3.03 -11.33 11.44
N GLU A 115 2.32 -11.88 10.45
CA GLU A 115 2.41 -13.30 10.08
C GLU A 115 3.87 -13.68 9.76
N GLN A 116 4.57 -12.88 8.94
CA GLN A 116 5.95 -13.15 8.56
C GLN A 116 6.93 -13.07 9.74
N VAL A 117 6.76 -12.12 10.66
CA VAL A 117 7.52 -12.06 11.92
C VAL A 117 7.35 -13.33 12.73
N ASN A 118 6.10 -13.79 12.86
CA ASN A 118 5.78 -14.99 13.63
C ASN A 118 6.34 -16.27 12.97
N VAL A 119 6.21 -16.40 11.65
CA VAL A 119 6.64 -17.59 10.90
C VAL A 119 8.16 -17.68 10.78
N ARG A 120 8.83 -16.55 10.49
CA ARG A 120 10.29 -16.52 10.30
C ARG A 120 11.06 -16.53 11.60
N HIS A 121 10.40 -16.28 12.74
CA HIS A 121 11.03 -16.10 14.05
C HIS A 121 12.18 -15.09 14.02
N LYS A 122 11.97 -13.99 13.28
CA LYS A 122 12.92 -12.89 13.11
C LYS A 122 12.30 -11.59 13.64
N PRO A 123 13.10 -10.64 14.14
CA PRO A 123 12.62 -9.30 14.46
C PRO A 123 12.05 -8.60 13.22
N ALA A 124 11.08 -7.70 13.41
CA ALA A 124 10.35 -7.08 12.31
C ALA A 124 11.27 -6.37 11.31
N ASN A 125 12.31 -5.68 11.77
CA ASN A 125 13.26 -5.00 10.90
C ASN A 125 13.92 -5.92 9.85
N LEU A 126 14.28 -7.15 10.21
CA LEU A 126 14.86 -8.12 9.29
C LEU A 126 13.83 -8.69 8.32
N VAL A 127 12.60 -8.93 8.80
CA VAL A 127 11.49 -9.36 7.94
C VAL A 127 11.21 -8.32 6.86
N LEU A 128 11.23 -7.04 7.20
CA LEU A 128 11.00 -5.97 6.24
C LEU A 128 12.09 -5.90 5.17
N ILE A 129 13.36 -6.07 5.56
CA ILE A 129 14.49 -6.13 4.62
C ILE A 129 14.35 -7.35 3.68
N ASP A 130 13.95 -8.50 4.22
CA ASP A 130 13.71 -9.70 3.41
C ASP A 130 12.59 -9.43 2.39
N LEU A 131 11.45 -8.88 2.80
CA LEU A 131 10.31 -8.59 1.91
C LEU A 131 10.66 -7.62 0.77
N VAL A 132 11.48 -6.61 1.07
CA VAL A 132 11.99 -5.67 0.06
C VAL A 132 12.98 -6.35 -0.89
N THR A 133 13.86 -7.18 -0.35
CA THR A 133 14.84 -7.95 -1.13
C THR A 133 14.15 -8.94 -2.07
N GLU A 134 13.12 -9.61 -1.58
CA GLU A 134 12.24 -10.49 -2.35
C GLU A 134 11.51 -9.70 -3.46
N ALA A 135 11.05 -8.47 -3.18
CA ALA A 135 10.48 -7.58 -4.22
C ALA A 135 11.44 -7.34 -5.38
N PHE A 136 12.66 -6.93 -5.06
CA PHE A 136 13.67 -6.66 -6.08
C PHE A 136 14.18 -7.91 -6.81
N SER A 137 14.06 -9.08 -6.19
CA SER A 137 14.50 -10.35 -6.79
C SER A 137 13.43 -10.94 -7.73
N ASP A 138 12.15 -10.81 -7.37
CA ASP A 138 11.03 -11.27 -8.20
C ASP A 138 10.85 -10.39 -9.45
N ASP A 139 11.23 -9.11 -9.39
CA ASP A 139 11.32 -8.19 -10.54
C ASP A 139 12.49 -8.52 -11.49
N GLY A 140 13.10 -9.70 -11.36
CA GLY A 140 14.14 -10.27 -12.21
C GLY A 140 13.70 -10.46 -13.67
N GLY A 141 13.56 -9.35 -14.37
CA GLY A 141 13.34 -9.23 -15.81
C GLY A 141 11.88 -9.00 -16.17
N ALA A 142 11.58 -7.80 -16.70
CA ALA A 142 10.62 -7.74 -17.80
C ALA A 142 11.10 -8.77 -18.82
N GLN A 143 10.42 -9.91 -18.90
CA GLN A 143 10.72 -10.93 -19.89
C GLN A 143 10.48 -10.24 -21.23
N ALA A 144 11.56 -9.90 -21.95
CA ALA A 144 11.45 -9.36 -23.28
C ALA A 144 10.58 -10.34 -24.05
N ALA A 145 9.42 -9.88 -24.53
CA ALA A 145 8.51 -10.69 -25.32
C ALA A 145 9.36 -11.46 -26.33
N THR A 146 9.23 -12.78 -26.31
CA THR A 146 10.01 -13.61 -27.21
C THR A 146 9.66 -13.21 -28.64
N VAL A 147 10.62 -13.32 -29.56
CA VAL A 147 10.41 -12.94 -30.97
C VAL A 147 9.19 -13.67 -31.54
N ASP A 148 8.90 -14.89 -31.09
CA ASP A 148 7.71 -15.65 -31.48
C ASP A 148 6.38 -15.04 -31.00
N GLU A 149 6.34 -14.44 -29.81
CA GLU A 149 5.16 -13.72 -29.31
C GLU A 149 4.89 -12.43 -30.10
N LEU A 150 5.95 -11.76 -30.58
CA LEU A 150 5.83 -10.57 -31.41
C LEU A 150 5.38 -10.90 -32.84
N LEU A 151 5.71 -12.09 -33.35
CA LEU A 151 5.36 -12.51 -34.71
C LEU A 151 3.98 -13.17 -34.83
N THR A 152 3.43 -13.68 -33.73
CA THR A 152 2.11 -14.37 -33.72
C THR A 152 0.91 -13.41 -33.60
N GLY A 153 1.11 -12.16 -33.19
CA GLY A 153 0.05 -11.16 -33.04
C GLY A 153 -0.41 -10.49 -34.35
N VAL A 154 0.22 -10.78 -35.49
CA VAL A 154 -0.13 -10.17 -36.78
C VAL A 154 -0.76 -11.23 -37.69
N ASN A 155 -2.05 -11.47 -37.48
CA ASN A 155 -2.88 -12.15 -38.47
C ASN A 155 -3.77 -11.09 -39.14
N TRP A 156 -3.33 -10.59 -40.30
CA TRP A 156 -4.16 -9.76 -41.16
C TRP A 156 -5.18 -10.67 -41.85
N GLY A 157 -6.38 -10.74 -41.29
CA GLY A 157 -7.59 -11.24 -41.94
C GLY A 157 -8.50 -10.10 -42.33
#